data_AF-A0A950DYU7-F1
#
_entry.id   AF-A0A950DYU7-F1
#
_cell.length_a   1.000
_cell.length_b   1.000
_cell.length_c   1.000
_cell.angle_alpha   90.00
_cell.angle_beta   90.00
_cell.angle_gamma   90.00
#
_symmetry.space_group_name_H-M   'P 1'
#
loop_
_entity.id
_entity.type
_entity.pdbx_description
1 polymer ?
#
loop_
_entity_poly.entity_id
_entity_poly.type
_entity_poly.pdbx_seq_one_letter_code
_entity_poly.pdbx_strand_id
1 'polypeptide(L)'
;MPLKTCGFVSLAVAMLCSAAAASLGDNVASVESDSRRMHAAVHVTHYAGYDVHELQYGAGAVVREYASPAGIVFGVAWQGPAMPDMKQVLGPYFAQFQQAAQARHARRGPLSVEEPGLVVRVSGHMRSFSGQAYVPQFMPHGIRGPDVR
;
A
#
# COMPACT_ATOMS: atom_id res chain seq x y z
N MET A 1 39.01 -16.71 -42.81
CA MET A 1 38.74 -15.60 -41.89
C MET A 1 37.41 -15.88 -41.18
N PRO A 2 37.35 -16.16 -39.87
CA PRO A 2 36.08 -16.10 -39.14
C PRO A 2 36.06 -14.84 -38.24
N LEU A 3 35.13 -13.94 -38.51
CA LEU A 3 34.91 -12.73 -37.72
C LEU A 3 34.02 -13.06 -36.51
N LYS A 4 34.51 -12.73 -35.32
CA LYS A 4 33.82 -12.75 -34.03
C LYS A 4 32.77 -11.63 -33.96
N THR A 5 31.61 -11.93 -33.38
CA THR A 5 30.65 -10.98 -32.77
C THR A 5 30.00 -11.75 -31.61
N CYS A 6 30.26 -11.56 -30.31
CA CYS A 6 30.26 -10.38 -29.42
C CYS A 6 28.90 -9.66 -29.28
N GLY A 7 28.28 -9.81 -28.11
CA GLY A 7 27.26 -8.94 -27.51
C GLY A 7 25.83 -9.16 -28.04
N PHE A 8 24.76 -9.19 -27.24
CA PHE A 8 24.52 -8.57 -25.94
C PHE A 8 23.50 -9.44 -25.18
N VAL A 9 23.84 -9.86 -23.95
CA VAL A 9 22.81 -10.29 -22.99
C VAL A 9 22.23 -9.00 -22.42
N SER A 10 21.12 -8.54 -22.98
CA SER A 10 20.33 -7.46 -22.39
C SER A 10 19.69 -7.98 -21.11
N LEU A 11 20.37 -7.77 -19.98
CA LEU A 11 19.77 -7.88 -18.66
C LEU A 11 18.83 -6.68 -18.51
N ALA A 12 17.57 -6.84 -18.96
CA ALA A 12 16.51 -5.91 -18.65
C ALA A 12 16.27 -5.96 -17.13
N VAL A 13 16.94 -5.07 -16.41
CA VAL A 13 16.62 -4.79 -15.01
C VAL A 13 15.23 -4.17 -15.02
N ALA A 14 14.21 -4.99 -14.82
CA ALA A 14 12.90 -4.50 -14.44
C ALA A 14 13.10 -3.78 -13.10
N MET A 15 13.12 -2.45 -13.12
CA MET A 15 12.90 -1.65 -11.92
C MET A 15 11.54 -2.07 -11.36
N LEU A 16 11.55 -3.00 -10.41
CA LEU A 16 10.43 -3.17 -9.49
C LEU A 16 10.42 -1.90 -8.64
N CYS A 17 9.66 -0.90 -9.08
CA CYS A 17 9.28 0.23 -8.26
C CYS A 17 8.34 -0.33 -7.18
N SER A 18 8.91 -0.86 -6.09
CA SER A 18 8.13 -1.22 -4.91
C SER A 18 7.53 0.07 -4.37
N ALA A 19 6.19 0.10 -4.28
CA ALA A 19 5.52 1.22 -3.64
C ALA A 19 5.92 1.28 -2.17
N ALA A 20 6.51 2.39 -1.76
CA ALA A 20 6.76 2.71 -0.36
C ALA A 20 5.53 3.44 0.18
N ALA A 21 5.04 3.05 1.35
CA ALA A 21 3.91 3.68 2.01
C ALA A 21 4.14 3.70 3.52
N ALA A 22 3.52 4.63 4.23
CA ALA A 22 3.59 4.65 5.68
C ALA A 22 3.03 3.36 6.28
N SER A 23 3.65 2.90 7.37
CA SER A 23 3.16 1.74 8.10
C SER A 23 1.93 2.11 8.91
N LEU A 24 0.97 1.20 9.05
CA LEU A 24 -0.18 1.39 9.95
C LEU A 24 0.28 1.61 11.39
N GLY A 25 -0.18 2.72 12.00
CA GLY A 25 0.19 3.16 13.34
C GLY A 25 1.45 4.04 13.39
N ASP A 26 2.14 4.24 12.27
CA ASP A 26 3.32 5.09 12.19
C ASP A 26 2.95 6.57 11.98
N ASN A 27 3.95 7.45 12.06
CA ASN A 27 3.73 8.89 11.90
C ASN A 27 3.69 9.32 10.42
N VAL A 28 2.75 10.20 10.08
CA VAL A 28 2.55 10.78 8.75
C VAL A 28 3.77 11.54 8.20
N ALA A 29 4.73 11.95 9.05
CA ALA A 29 6.00 12.53 8.61
C ALA A 29 6.82 11.58 7.70
N SER A 30 6.52 10.28 7.71
CA SER A 30 7.11 9.31 6.78
C SER A 30 6.70 9.53 5.31
N VAL A 31 5.56 10.19 5.03
CA VAL A 31 5.04 10.48 3.68
C VAL A 31 6.07 11.20 2.80
N GLU A 32 6.79 12.17 3.35
CA GLU A 32 7.81 12.91 2.57
C GLU A 32 8.99 12.02 2.17
N SER A 33 9.31 11.02 3.00
CA SER A 33 10.34 10.04 2.69
C SER A 33 9.85 9.06 1.63
N ASP A 34 8.59 8.64 1.72
CA ASP A 34 7.95 7.73 0.77
C ASP A 34 7.80 8.37 -0.62
N SER A 35 7.37 9.63 -0.67
CA SER A 35 7.31 10.40 -1.93
C SER A 35 8.67 10.49 -2.62
N ARG A 36 9.74 10.78 -1.87
CA ARG A 36 11.10 10.82 -2.41
C ARG A 36 11.56 9.46 -2.94
N ARG A 37 11.27 8.38 -2.21
CA ARG A 37 11.61 7.01 -2.63
C ARG A 37 10.86 6.58 -3.89
N MET A 38 9.62 7.01 -4.03
CA MET A 38 8.77 6.62 -5.16
C MET A 38 8.81 7.58 -6.35
N HIS A 39 9.50 8.73 -6.21
CA HIS A 39 9.35 9.87 -7.13
C HIS A 39 7.87 10.24 -7.33
N ALA A 40 7.08 10.15 -6.25
CA ALA A 40 5.63 10.32 -6.29
C ALA A 40 5.25 11.81 -6.18
N ALA A 41 4.26 12.21 -6.96
CA ALA A 41 3.53 13.45 -6.71
C ALA A 41 2.65 13.26 -5.46
N VAL A 42 2.65 14.24 -4.55
CA VAL A 42 1.85 14.20 -3.32
C VAL A 42 0.75 15.24 -3.39
N HIS A 43 -0.48 14.82 -3.09
CA HIS A 43 -1.62 15.70 -2.88
C HIS A 43 -2.20 15.45 -1.49
N VAL A 44 -2.49 16.51 -0.73
CA VAL A 44 -3.07 16.40 0.61
C VAL A 44 -4.48 16.97 0.60
N THR A 45 -5.46 16.16 1.02
CA THR A 45 -6.83 16.60 1.24
C THR A 45 -7.15 16.60 2.72
N HIS A 46 -7.60 17.73 3.23
CA HIS A 46 -7.99 17.88 4.63
C HIS A 46 -9.48 17.59 4.82
N TYR A 47 -9.80 16.70 5.75
CA TYR A 47 -11.18 16.39 6.15
C TYR A 47 -11.43 16.77 7.59
N ALA A 48 -12.70 16.83 7.98
CA ALA A 48 -13.06 16.97 9.38
C ALA A 48 -12.61 15.73 10.16
N GLY A 49 -11.50 15.85 10.88
CA GLY A 49 -10.99 14.81 11.78
C GLY A 49 -9.91 13.89 11.19
N TYR A 50 -9.43 14.11 9.97
CA TYR A 50 -8.27 13.40 9.39
C TYR A 50 -7.77 14.08 8.11
N ASP A 51 -6.56 13.73 7.70
CA ASP A 51 -5.97 14.12 6.42
C ASP A 51 -5.75 12.90 5.53
N VAL A 52 -5.84 13.09 4.22
CA VAL A 52 -5.50 12.08 3.21
C VAL A 52 -4.32 12.55 2.40
N HIS A 53 -3.22 11.82 2.50
CA HIS A 53 -2.02 12.00 1.69
C HIS A 53 -2.09 11.03 0.52
N GLU A 54 -2.32 11.56 -0.67
CA GLU A 54 -2.35 10.78 -1.91
C GLU A 54 -1.00 10.87 -2.61
N LEU A 55 -0.34 9.72 -2.77
CA LEU A 55 0.91 9.53 -3.49
C LEU A 55 0.61 8.88 -4.84
N GLN A 56 0.88 9.61 -5.92
CA GLN A 56 0.74 9.11 -7.29
C GLN A 56 2.11 8.85 -7.90
N TYR A 57 2.35 7.63 -8.38
CA TYR A 57 3.64 7.22 -8.95
C TYR A 57 3.47 6.18 -10.07
N GLY A 58 4.46 6.10 -10.94
CA GLY A 58 4.48 5.14 -12.06
C GLY A 58 3.24 5.23 -12.97
N ALA A 59 2.94 4.16 -13.70
CA ALA A 59 1.84 4.08 -14.67
C ALA A 59 0.44 4.04 -14.02
N GLY A 60 0.07 5.10 -13.30
CA GLY A 60 -1.24 5.25 -12.65
C GLY A 60 -1.40 4.51 -11.33
N ALA A 61 -0.30 4.24 -10.61
CA ALA A 61 -0.40 3.72 -9.25
C ALA A 61 -0.69 4.86 -8.27
N VAL A 62 -1.61 4.60 -7.36
CA VAL A 62 -2.07 5.54 -6.34
C VAL A 62 -2.04 4.84 -5.00
N VAL A 63 -1.43 5.48 -4.01
CA VAL A 63 -1.50 5.11 -2.60
C VAL A 63 -2.09 6.30 -1.85
N ARG A 64 -3.07 6.05 -0.99
CA ARG A 64 -3.69 7.03 -0.10
C ARG A 64 -3.44 6.63 1.33
N GLU A 65 -2.85 7.53 2.10
CA GLU A 65 -2.56 7.35 3.52
C GLU A 65 -3.45 8.27 4.34
N TYR A 66 -4.15 7.68 5.31
CA TYR A 66 -5.15 8.34 6.12
C TYR A 66 -4.57 8.58 7.51
N ALA A 67 -4.36 9.86 7.85
CA ALA A 67 -3.72 10.26 9.09
C ALA A 67 -4.71 10.96 10.02
N SER A 68 -4.72 10.57 11.30
CA SER A 68 -5.50 11.27 12.33
C SER A 68 -4.88 12.65 12.63
N PRO A 69 -5.58 13.55 13.34
CA PRO A 69 -5.01 14.85 13.73
C PRO A 69 -3.77 14.74 14.63
N ALA A 70 -3.56 13.58 15.25
CA ALA A 70 -2.34 13.27 16.00
C ALA A 70 -1.17 12.83 15.10
N GLY A 71 -1.36 12.82 13.77
CA GLY A 71 -0.37 12.39 12.79
C GLY A 71 -0.20 10.88 12.69
N ILE A 72 -1.12 10.09 13.24
CA ILE A 72 -1.06 8.61 13.21
C ILE A 72 -1.77 8.10 11.96
N VAL A 73 -1.07 7.32 11.15
CA VAL A 73 -1.64 6.65 9.97
C VAL A 73 -2.54 5.51 10.42
N PHE A 74 -3.85 5.68 10.29
CA PHE A 74 -4.85 4.68 10.70
C PHE A 74 -5.35 3.82 9.54
N GLY A 75 -5.10 4.24 8.30
CA GLY A 75 -5.53 3.52 7.11
C GLY A 75 -4.65 3.82 5.90
N VAL A 76 -4.55 2.85 5.01
CA VAL A 76 -3.88 2.96 3.72
C VAL A 76 -4.77 2.32 2.66
N ALA A 77 -5.02 3.00 1.56
CA ALA A 77 -5.70 2.46 0.39
C ALA A 77 -4.79 2.54 -0.84
N TRP A 78 -4.95 1.61 -1.77
CA TRP A 78 -4.15 1.60 -2.99
C TRP A 78 -4.94 1.14 -4.20
N GLN A 79 -4.53 1.63 -5.37
CA GLN A 79 -5.02 1.23 -6.67
C GLN A 79 -3.87 1.29 -7.66
N GLY A 80 -3.69 0.25 -8.48
CA GLY A 80 -2.68 0.29 -9.53
C GLY A 80 -2.33 -1.06 -10.14
N PRO A 81 -1.29 -1.08 -11.00
CA PRO A 81 -0.87 -2.30 -11.67
C PRO A 81 -0.17 -3.31 -10.76
N ALA A 82 0.28 -2.89 -9.58
CA ALA A 82 0.98 -3.71 -8.60
C ALA A 82 0.44 -3.45 -7.18
N MET A 83 0.56 -4.45 -6.32
CA MET A 83 0.29 -4.32 -4.89
C MET A 83 1.46 -3.60 -4.21
N PRO A 84 1.23 -2.72 -3.21
CA PRO A 84 2.32 -2.11 -2.47
C PRO A 84 3.08 -3.16 -1.63
N ASP A 85 4.24 -2.77 -1.08
CA ASP A 85 4.94 -3.63 -0.13
C ASP A 85 4.06 -3.80 1.13
N MET A 86 3.34 -4.90 1.20
CA MET A 86 2.42 -5.19 2.31
C MET A 86 3.14 -5.34 3.64
N LYS A 87 4.44 -5.67 3.65
CA LYS A 87 5.22 -5.71 4.89
C LYS A 87 5.47 -4.30 5.40
N GLN A 88 5.71 -3.36 4.50
CA GLN A 88 5.84 -1.94 4.84
C GLN A 88 4.48 -1.38 5.28
N VAL A 89 3.43 -1.49 4.46
CA VAL A 89 2.08 -0.96 4.77
C VAL A 89 1.56 -1.47 6.12
N LEU A 90 1.69 -2.77 6.39
CA LEU A 90 1.11 -3.37 7.59
C LEU A 90 2.03 -3.27 8.80
N GLY A 91 3.33 -3.05 8.62
CA GLY A 91 4.30 -2.96 9.70
C GLY A 91 4.14 -4.07 10.76
N PRO A 92 3.87 -3.73 12.05
CA PRO A 92 3.68 -4.71 13.12
C PRO A 92 2.56 -5.73 12.86
N TYR A 93 1.55 -5.39 12.06
CA TYR A 93 0.40 -6.24 11.76
C TYR A 93 0.66 -7.27 10.65
N PHE A 94 1.83 -7.22 10.01
CA PHE A 94 2.13 -8.09 8.86
C PHE A 94 2.11 -9.58 9.21
N ALA A 95 2.62 -9.97 10.39
CA ALA A 95 2.63 -11.37 10.81
C ALA A 95 1.21 -11.93 10.99
N GLN A 96 0.32 -11.14 11.59
CA GLN A 96 -1.10 -11.46 11.75
C GLN A 96 -1.78 -11.63 10.38
N PHE A 97 -1.51 -10.72 9.44
CA PHE A 97 -1.99 -10.82 8.07
C PHE A 97 -1.51 -12.10 7.36
N GLN A 98 -0.23 -12.44 7.47
CA GLN A 98 0.32 -13.65 6.84
C GLN A 98 -0.37 -14.91 7.38
N GLN A 99 -0.56 -15.02 8.70
CA GLN A 99 -1.24 -16.16 9.30
C GLN A 99 -2.68 -16.30 8.79
N ALA A 100 -3.43 -15.18 8.77
CA ALA A 100 -4.80 -15.17 8.27
C ALA A 100 -4.88 -15.49 6.76
N ALA A 101 -3.94 -14.98 5.96
CA ALA A 101 -3.87 -15.25 4.52
C ALA A 101 -3.54 -16.73 4.23
N GLN A 102 -2.63 -17.34 5.00
CA GLN A 102 -2.29 -18.77 4.87
C GLN A 102 -3.45 -19.68 5.24
N ALA A 103 -4.19 -19.37 6.31
CA ALA A 103 -5.41 -20.09 6.65
C ALA A 103 -6.47 -20.03 5.53
N ARG A 104 -6.42 -18.99 4.70
CA ARG A 104 -7.35 -18.77 3.59
C ARG A 104 -6.90 -19.33 2.25
N HIS A 105 -5.65 -19.75 2.10
CA HIS A 105 -5.11 -20.24 0.81
C HIS A 105 -5.93 -21.39 0.18
N ALA A 106 -6.73 -22.10 0.98
CA ALA A 106 -7.68 -23.12 0.51
C ALA A 106 -8.94 -22.57 -0.19
N ARG A 107 -9.20 -21.25 -0.17
CA ARG A 107 -10.41 -20.62 -0.72
C ARG A 107 -10.07 -19.66 -1.86
N ARG A 108 -10.78 -19.76 -2.98
CA ARG A 108 -10.67 -18.82 -4.12
C ARG A 108 -11.50 -17.57 -3.87
N GLY A 109 -10.98 -16.39 -4.19
CA GLY A 109 -11.69 -15.11 -4.13
C GLY A 109 -10.85 -13.95 -3.58
N PRO A 110 -11.45 -12.76 -3.39
CA PRO A 110 -10.79 -11.61 -2.79
C PRO A 110 -10.25 -11.92 -1.39
N LEU A 111 -9.05 -11.41 -1.09
CA LEU A 111 -8.45 -11.55 0.23
C LEU A 111 -9.05 -10.48 1.15
N SER A 112 -9.70 -10.91 2.23
CA SER A 112 -10.34 -10.03 3.22
C SER A 112 -10.05 -10.57 4.60
N VAL A 113 -9.03 -10.03 5.26
CA VAL A 113 -8.67 -10.33 6.64
C VAL A 113 -9.41 -9.36 7.53
N GLU A 114 -10.21 -9.88 8.46
CA GLU A 114 -10.90 -9.10 9.49
C GLU A 114 -10.56 -9.75 10.83
N GLU A 115 -9.59 -9.18 11.52
CA GLU A 115 -9.10 -9.66 12.80
C GLU A 115 -9.13 -8.51 13.82
N PRO A 116 -9.06 -8.80 15.14
CA PRO A 116 -8.95 -7.75 16.14
C PRO A 116 -7.76 -6.83 15.84
N GLY A 117 -8.05 -5.53 15.68
CA GLY A 117 -7.03 -4.51 15.42
C GLY A 117 -6.54 -4.40 13.97
N LEU A 118 -7.01 -5.24 13.04
CA LEU A 118 -6.59 -5.17 11.64
C LEU A 118 -7.71 -5.59 10.68
N VAL A 119 -8.02 -4.71 9.73
CA VAL A 119 -8.80 -5.06 8.55
C VAL A 119 -7.95 -4.85 7.31
N VAL A 120 -7.90 -5.85 6.43
CA VAL A 120 -7.25 -5.78 5.12
C VAL A 120 -8.21 -6.33 4.08
N ARG A 121 -8.54 -5.57 3.05
CA ARG A 121 -9.28 -6.03 1.87
C ARG A 121 -8.43 -5.83 0.64
N VAL A 122 -8.29 -6.86 -0.17
CA VAL A 122 -7.57 -6.84 -1.44
C VAL A 122 -8.42 -7.50 -2.50
N SER A 123 -8.55 -6.83 -3.63
CA SER A 123 -9.31 -7.26 -4.78
C SER A 123 -8.57 -6.94 -6.08
N GLY A 124 -9.12 -7.43 -7.18
CA GLY A 124 -8.60 -7.19 -8.52
C GLY A 124 -7.92 -8.40 -9.14
N HIS A 125 -7.39 -8.18 -10.32
CA HIS A 125 -6.66 -9.17 -11.12
C HIS A 125 -5.32 -8.59 -11.54
N MET A 126 -4.48 -9.41 -12.19
CA MET A 126 -3.17 -8.98 -12.65
C MET A 126 -3.25 -7.64 -13.40
N ARG A 127 -2.47 -6.63 -12.96
CA ARG A 127 -2.41 -5.24 -13.48
C ARG A 127 -3.59 -4.32 -13.15
N SER A 128 -4.52 -4.74 -12.28
CA SER A 128 -5.58 -3.88 -11.72
C SER A 128 -5.86 -4.31 -10.29
N PHE A 129 -4.89 -4.09 -9.41
CA PHE A 129 -5.03 -4.35 -7.98
C PHE A 129 -5.65 -3.16 -7.29
N SER A 130 -6.52 -3.44 -6.33
CA SER A 130 -7.09 -2.46 -5.43
C SER A 130 -7.18 -3.04 -4.03
N GLY A 131 -7.03 -2.20 -3.03
CA GLY A 131 -7.19 -2.65 -1.66
C GLY A 131 -7.11 -1.55 -0.64
N GLN A 132 -7.38 -1.93 0.59
CA GLN A 132 -7.33 -1.08 1.75
C GLN A 132 -6.89 -1.89 2.97
N ALA A 133 -6.16 -1.25 3.85
CA ALA A 133 -5.81 -1.77 5.15
C ALA A 133 -6.04 -0.67 6.20
N TYR A 134 -6.63 -1.00 7.33
CA TYR A 134 -6.85 -0.03 8.40
C TYR A 134 -6.92 -0.69 9.78
N VAL A 135 -6.69 0.12 10.80
CA VAL A 135 -6.68 -0.27 12.21
C VAL A 135 -7.90 0.39 12.88
N PRO A 136 -8.99 -0.35 13.18
CA PRO A 136 -10.23 0.23 13.69
C PRO A 136 -10.06 1.08 14.95
N GLN A 137 -9.13 0.70 15.83
CA GLN A 137 -8.83 1.40 17.09
C GLN A 137 -8.16 2.77 16.90
N PHE A 138 -7.57 3.03 15.72
CA PHE A 138 -6.95 4.32 15.40
C PHE A 138 -7.87 5.24 14.59
N MET A 139 -9.06 4.77 14.22
CA MET A 139 -9.99 5.56 13.43
C MET A 139 -10.57 6.72 14.27
N PRO A 140 -10.60 7.95 13.73
CA PRO A 140 -11.27 9.06 14.38
C PRO A 140 -12.77 8.77 14.60
N HIS A 141 -13.35 9.37 15.64
CA HIS A 141 -14.77 9.22 15.94
C HIS A 141 -15.65 9.57 14.72
N GLY A 142 -16.56 8.65 14.36
CA GLY A 142 -17.49 8.84 13.25
C GLY A 142 -16.97 8.36 11.89
N ILE A 143 -15.68 8.06 11.75
CA ILE A 143 -15.10 7.48 10.53
C ILE A 143 -15.22 5.96 10.57
N ARG A 144 -15.62 5.35 9.46
CA ARG A 144 -15.81 3.90 9.32
C ARG A 144 -14.90 3.34 8.24
N GLY A 145 -14.63 2.04 8.29
CA GLY A 145 -13.81 1.33 7.30
C GLY A 145 -14.08 1.67 5.83
N PRO A 146 -15.35 1.88 5.38
CA PRO A 146 -15.65 2.29 4.00
C PRO A 146 -15.10 3.66 3.56
N ASP A 147 -14.68 4.50 4.50
CA ASP A 147 -14.11 5.82 4.20
C ASP A 147 -12.65 5.73 3.74
N VAL A 148 -11.97 4.61 4.02
CA VAL A 148 -10.62 4.29 3.54
C VAL A 148 -10.72 3.57 2.19
N ARG A 149 -10.46 4.26 1.08
CA ARG A 149 -10.66 3.74 -0.29
C ARG A 149 -9.72 4.35 -1.30
#